data_AF-A0A7X2SVJ8-F1
#
_entry.id   AF-A0A7X2SVJ8-F1
#
_cell.length_a   1.000
_cell.length_b   1.000
_cell.length_c   1.000
_cell.angle_alpha   90.00
_cell.angle_beta   90.00
_cell.angle_gamma   90.00
#
_symmetry.space_group_name_H-M   'P 1'
#
loop_
_entity.id
_entity.type
_entity.pdbx_description
1 polymer ?
#
loop_
_entity_poly.entity_id
_entity_poly.type
_entity_poly.pdbx_seq_one_letter_code
_entity_poly.pdbx_strand_id
1 'polypeptide(L)'
;MRDTVSMMSKSQSDAVLARFSSATRRWFSATFAAPTPVQQAAWQAIASGEHALVIAPTGSGKTLAAFLTAIDTLFQFRTAQPSPTRETTTRILYISPVKALAADVQRNLNLPLAGVYAERQALNEPEITLNIGMRSGDTP
;
A
#
# COMPACT_ATOMS: atom_id res chain seq x y z
N MET A 1 10.39 29.75 14.95
CA MET A 1 8.98 29.36 14.65
C MET A 1 8.86 28.46 13.42
N ARG A 2 9.70 28.61 12.37
CA ARG A 2 9.72 27.68 11.21
C ARG A 2 10.26 26.28 11.55
N ASP A 3 11.22 26.18 12.46
CA ASP A 3 11.86 24.90 12.81
C ASP A 3 10.94 23.97 13.61
N THR A 4 10.06 24.53 14.45
CA THR A 4 9.10 23.76 15.25
C THR A 4 8.01 23.13 14.37
N VAL A 5 7.49 23.85 13.37
CA VAL A 5 6.48 23.33 12.44
C VAL A 5 7.07 22.22 11.55
N SER A 6 8.33 22.36 11.13
CA SER A 6 9.03 21.34 10.34
C SER A 6 9.30 20.06 11.15
N MET A 7 9.71 20.18 12.42
CA MET A 7 9.86 19.04 13.34
C MET A 7 8.53 18.31 13.58
N MET A 8 7.43 19.03 13.79
CA MET A 8 6.10 18.44 14.02
C MET A 8 5.60 17.69 12.78
N SER A 9 5.82 18.21 11.57
CA SER A 9 5.45 17.56 10.31
C SER A 9 6.23 16.26 10.05
N LYS A 10 7.52 16.23 10.40
CA LYS A 10 8.35 15.02 10.27
C LYS A 10 7.94 13.95 11.28
N SER A 11 7.73 14.33 12.55
CA SER A 11 7.24 13.42 13.59
C SER A 11 5.87 12.81 13.27
N GLN A 12 4.96 13.59 12.69
CA GLN A 12 3.66 13.09 12.25
C GLN A 12 3.79 12.10 11.08
N SER A 13 4.68 12.38 10.12
CA SER A 13 4.96 11.49 8.99
C SER A 13 5.52 10.14 9.46
N ASP A 14 6.48 10.17 10.38
CA ASP A 14 7.08 8.98 10.98
C ASP A 14 6.02 8.15 11.73
N ALA A 15 5.13 8.81 12.48
CA ALA A 15 4.05 8.15 13.21
C ALA A 15 3.02 7.49 12.28
N VAL A 16 2.70 8.07 11.13
CA VAL A 16 1.78 7.44 10.17
C VAL A 16 2.46 6.26 9.49
N LEU A 17 3.73 6.40 9.07
CA LEU A 17 4.50 5.31 8.48
C LEU A 17 4.76 4.16 9.47
N ALA A 18 4.74 4.44 10.78
CA ALA A 18 4.86 3.44 11.84
C ALA A 18 3.74 2.38 11.82
N ARG A 19 2.63 2.63 11.13
CA ARG A 19 1.50 1.69 11.00
C ARG A 19 1.75 0.58 10.00
N PHE A 20 2.64 0.81 9.03
CA PHE A 20 3.02 -0.20 8.06
C PHE A 20 4.04 -1.17 8.64
N SER A 21 4.09 -2.38 8.09
CA SER A 21 5.17 -3.33 8.39
C SER A 21 6.56 -2.74 8.11
N SER A 22 7.57 -3.35 8.73
CA SER A 22 8.99 -2.97 8.59
C SER A 22 9.43 -2.87 7.13
N ALA A 23 9.12 -3.89 6.31
CA ALA A 23 9.49 -3.92 4.90
C ALA A 23 8.82 -2.80 4.10
N THR A 24 7.51 -2.61 4.27
CA THR A 24 6.76 -1.56 3.58
C THR A 24 7.25 -0.16 3.95
N ARG A 25 7.52 0.09 5.23
CA ARG A 25 8.06 1.36 5.71
C ARG A 25 9.44 1.65 5.12
N ARG A 26 10.32 0.66 5.12
CA ARG A 26 11.68 0.78 4.54
C ARG A 26 11.60 1.12 3.06
N TRP A 27 10.79 0.37 2.31
CA TRP A 27 10.61 0.62 0.88
C TRP A 27 10.09 2.03 0.60
N PHE A 28 9.04 2.46 1.32
CA PHE A 28 8.47 3.79 1.13
C PHE A 28 9.50 4.90 1.41
N SER A 29 10.23 4.78 2.52
CA SER A 29 11.22 5.78 2.95
C SER A 29 12.45 5.82 2.04
N ALA A 30 12.79 4.71 1.39
CA ALA A 30 13.85 4.65 0.38
C ALA A 30 13.40 5.22 -0.98
N THR A 31 12.10 5.16 -1.29
CA THR A 31 11.55 5.54 -2.59
C THR A 31 11.08 7.00 -2.62
N PHE A 32 10.56 7.52 -1.51
CA PHE A 32 9.95 8.85 -1.43
C PHE A 32 10.51 9.66 -0.26
N ALA A 33 10.63 10.98 -0.44
CA ALA A 33 11.13 11.87 0.61
C ALA A 33 10.19 11.95 1.82
N ALA A 34 8.87 11.97 1.59
CA ALA A 34 7.85 12.02 2.63
C ALA A 34 6.47 11.66 2.05
N PRO A 35 5.52 11.19 2.87
CA PRO A 35 4.16 10.96 2.44
C PRO A 35 3.40 12.27 2.21
N THR A 36 2.58 12.30 1.15
CA THR A 36 1.73 13.46 0.85
C THR A 36 0.64 13.64 1.92
N PRO A 37 0.08 14.85 2.11
CA PRO A 37 -1.01 15.06 3.08
C PRO A 37 -2.21 14.12 2.84
N VAL A 38 -2.51 13.84 1.56
CA VAL A 38 -3.60 12.94 1.14
C VAL A 38 -3.30 11.49 1.53
N GLN A 39 -2.05 11.05 1.39
CA GLN A 39 -1.63 9.72 1.84
C GLN A 39 -1.75 9.61 3.37
N GLN A 40 -1.25 10.61 4.11
CA GLN A 40 -1.32 10.61 5.58
C GLN A 40 -2.77 10.53 6.08
N ALA A 41 -3.66 11.37 5.53
CA ALA A 41 -5.07 11.37 5.90
C ALA A 41 -5.77 10.05 5.54
N ALA A 42 -5.51 9.51 4.33
CA ALA A 42 -6.07 8.24 3.91
C ALA A 42 -5.62 7.08 4.80
N TRP A 43 -4.32 7.00 5.14
CA TRP A 43 -3.79 5.95 6.00
C TRP A 43 -4.31 6.04 7.44
N GLN A 44 -4.49 7.25 7.96
CA GLN A 44 -5.14 7.44 9.26
C GLN A 44 -6.58 6.93 9.26
N ALA A 45 -7.38 7.29 8.24
CA ALA A 45 -8.77 6.86 8.13
C ALA A 45 -8.91 5.35 7.89
N ILE A 46 -8.08 4.76 7.03
CA ILE A 46 -8.15 3.32 6.77
C ILE A 46 -7.70 2.52 8.01
N ALA A 47 -6.68 2.99 8.73
CA ALA A 47 -6.19 2.32 9.94
C ALA A 47 -7.20 2.31 11.10
N SER A 48 -8.18 3.22 11.12
CA SER A 48 -9.27 3.20 12.12
C SER A 48 -10.38 2.20 11.77
N GLY A 49 -10.27 1.47 10.65
CA GLY A 49 -11.30 0.53 10.19
C GLY A 49 -12.52 1.22 9.54
N GLU A 50 -12.41 2.52 9.26
CA GLU A 50 -13.50 3.32 8.69
C GLU A 50 -13.50 3.25 7.15
N HIS A 51 -14.67 3.52 6.55
CA HIS A 51 -14.75 3.76 5.11
C HIS A 51 -14.18 5.14 4.76
N ALA A 52 -13.28 5.20 3.77
CA ALA A 52 -12.61 6.44 3.37
C ALA A 52 -12.95 6.84 1.93
N LEU A 53 -13.44 8.08 1.75
CA LEU A 53 -13.53 8.75 0.45
C LEU A 53 -12.40 9.77 0.32
N VAL A 54 -11.49 9.55 -0.63
CA VAL A 54 -10.31 10.40 -0.81
C VAL A 54 -10.50 11.34 -2.00
N ILE A 55 -10.67 12.64 -1.71
CA ILE A 55 -10.82 13.70 -2.71
C ILE A 55 -9.53 14.52 -2.78
N ALA A 56 -8.84 14.48 -3.91
CA ALA A 56 -7.62 15.28 -4.14
C ALA A 56 -7.35 15.49 -5.63
N PRO A 57 -6.46 16.42 -6.04
CA PRO A 57 -6.00 16.56 -7.41
C PRO A 57 -5.23 15.34 -7.95
N THR A 58 -5.14 15.20 -9.27
CA THR A 58 -4.25 14.22 -9.92
C THR A 58 -2.80 14.47 -9.48
N GLY A 59 -2.00 13.40 -9.35
CA GLY A 59 -0.61 13.51 -8.89
C GLY A 59 -0.44 13.58 -7.36
N SER A 60 -1.51 13.74 -6.56
CA SER A 60 -1.40 13.81 -5.09
C SER A 60 -1.08 12.47 -4.39
N GLY A 61 -0.88 11.38 -5.14
CA GLY A 61 -0.52 10.08 -4.59
C GLY A 61 -1.69 9.22 -4.06
N LYS A 62 -2.95 9.53 -4.41
CA LYS A 62 -4.15 8.78 -4.00
C LYS A 62 -4.05 7.27 -4.29
N THR A 63 -3.55 6.93 -5.47
CA THR A 63 -3.40 5.55 -5.93
C THR A 63 -2.48 4.77 -5.01
N LEU A 64 -1.30 5.33 -4.70
CA LEU A 64 -0.37 4.71 -3.76
C LEU A 64 -0.93 4.68 -2.33
N ALA A 65 -1.72 5.68 -1.92
CA ALA A 65 -2.36 5.70 -0.61
C ALA A 65 -3.22 4.44 -0.39
N ALA A 66 -4.09 4.14 -1.36
CA ALA A 66 -4.95 2.96 -1.30
C ALA A 66 -4.14 1.65 -1.44
N PHE A 67 -3.28 1.55 -2.46
CA PHE A 67 -2.59 0.29 -2.75
C PHE A 67 -1.53 -0.09 -1.74
N LEU A 68 -0.79 0.88 -1.18
CA LEU A 68 0.20 0.56 -0.16
C LEU A 68 -0.46 -0.05 1.08
N THR A 69 -1.63 0.46 1.46
CA THR A 69 -2.45 -0.09 2.54
C THR A 69 -2.90 -1.52 2.23
N ALA A 70 -3.42 -1.76 1.02
CA ALA A 70 -3.83 -3.09 0.58
C ALA A 70 -2.67 -4.10 0.57
N ILE A 71 -1.52 -3.73 0.01
CA ILE A 71 -0.32 -4.59 -0.07
C ILE A 71 0.16 -4.96 1.34
N ASP A 72 0.32 -3.96 2.20
CA ASP A 72 0.82 -4.20 3.55
C ASP A 72 -0.14 -5.05 4.38
N THR A 73 -1.45 -4.82 4.25
CA THR A 73 -2.48 -5.63 4.91
C THR A 73 -2.39 -7.10 4.51
N LEU A 74 -2.14 -7.39 3.22
CA LEU A 74 -1.98 -8.75 2.72
C LEU A 74 -0.72 -9.43 3.26
N PHE A 75 0.41 -8.71 3.32
CA PHE A 75 1.63 -9.25 3.91
C PHE A 75 1.48 -9.51 5.41
N GLN A 76 0.89 -8.58 6.15
CA GLN A 76 0.61 -8.77 7.58
C GLN A 76 -0.31 -9.97 7.81
N PHE A 77 -1.40 -10.09 7.04
CA PHE A 77 -2.31 -11.23 7.11
C PHE A 77 -1.61 -12.56 6.85
N ARG A 78 -0.79 -12.65 5.80
CA ARG A 78 -0.06 -13.87 5.45
C ARG A 78 1.08 -14.20 6.42
N THR A 79 1.65 -13.19 7.07
CA THR A 79 2.63 -13.38 8.15
C THR A 79 1.96 -13.96 9.39
N ALA A 80 0.75 -13.49 9.74
CA ALA A 80 -0.02 -14.00 10.86
C ALA A 80 -0.64 -15.39 10.61
N GLN A 81 -0.88 -15.75 9.35
CA GLN A 81 -1.44 -17.04 8.94
C GLN A 81 -0.49 -17.77 7.97
N PRO A 82 0.62 -18.34 8.48
CA PRO A 82 1.64 -18.97 7.64
C PRO A 82 1.19 -20.30 7.03
N SER A 83 0.18 -20.96 7.61
CA SER A 83 -0.35 -22.22 7.10
C SER A 83 -0.96 -22.03 5.70
N PRO A 84 -0.63 -22.90 4.73
CA PRO A 84 -1.21 -22.82 3.40
C PRO A 84 -2.70 -23.10 3.48
N THR A 85 -3.53 -22.08 3.29
CA THR A 85 -4.92 -22.32 2.91
C THR A 85 -4.88 -22.98 1.54
N ARG A 86 -5.50 -24.17 1.41
CA ARG A 86 -5.56 -24.92 0.13
C ARG A 86 -6.22 -24.14 -1.01
N GLU A 87 -6.89 -23.04 -0.70
CA GLU A 87 -7.62 -22.20 -1.64
C GLU A 87 -6.97 -20.83 -1.80
N THR A 88 -6.80 -20.42 -3.06
CA THR A 88 -6.49 -19.04 -3.44
C THR A 88 -7.73 -18.18 -3.24
N THR A 89 -7.80 -17.46 -2.12
CA THR A 89 -8.93 -16.55 -1.88
C THR A 89 -8.59 -15.11 -2.22
N THR A 90 -9.45 -14.44 -2.99
CA THR A 90 -9.38 -12.99 -3.20
C THR A 90 -9.64 -12.26 -1.89
N ARG A 91 -8.72 -11.37 -1.51
CA ARG A 91 -8.77 -10.61 -0.25
C ARG A 91 -8.96 -9.10 -0.45
N ILE A 92 -8.57 -8.59 -1.62
CA ILE A 92 -8.70 -7.18 -2.00
C ILE A 92 -9.34 -7.14 -3.39
N LEU A 93 -10.36 -6.29 -3.56
CA LEU A 93 -11.04 -6.06 -4.83
C LEU A 93 -10.87 -4.59 -5.23
N TYR A 94 -10.20 -4.36 -6.35
CA TYR A 94 -10.15 -3.06 -7.00
C TYR A 94 -11.17 -3.01 -8.14
N ILE A 95 -12.02 -1.98 -8.16
CA ILE A 95 -13.03 -1.77 -9.19
C ILE A 95 -12.69 -0.49 -9.95
N SER A 96 -12.62 -0.58 -11.27
CA SER A 96 -12.42 0.56 -12.16
C SER A 96 -13.63 0.71 -13.07
N PRO A 97 -14.10 1.94 -13.34
CA PRO A 97 -15.12 2.19 -14.35
C PRO A 97 -14.60 1.95 -15.78
N VAL A 98 -13.28 1.90 -15.99
CA VAL A 98 -12.65 1.79 -17.31
C VAL A 98 -11.58 0.69 -17.33
N LYS A 99 -11.59 -0.16 -18.36
CA LYS A 99 -10.65 -1.28 -18.53
C LYS A 99 -9.19 -0.82 -18.61
N ALA A 100 -8.90 0.23 -19.38
CA ALA A 100 -7.54 0.77 -19.52
C ALA A 100 -6.95 1.17 -18.16
N LEU A 101 -7.75 1.84 -17.32
CA LEU A 101 -7.33 2.21 -15.97
C LEU A 101 -7.08 0.98 -15.07
N ALA A 102 -7.87 -0.09 -15.21
CA ALA A 102 -7.62 -1.34 -14.48
C ALA A 102 -6.28 -1.98 -14.90
N ALA A 103 -5.99 -2.00 -16.21
CA ALA A 103 -4.73 -2.51 -16.72
C ALA A 103 -3.54 -1.66 -16.28
N ASP A 104 -3.67 -0.33 -16.28
CA ASP A 104 -2.63 0.59 -15.81
C ASP A 104 -2.35 0.41 -14.31
N VAL A 105 -3.41 0.27 -13.52
CA VAL A 105 -3.29 -0.06 -12.09
C VAL A 105 -2.55 -1.38 -11.88
N GLN A 106 -2.93 -2.43 -12.61
CA GLN A 106 -2.27 -3.73 -12.48
C GLN A 106 -0.76 -3.64 -12.74
N ARG A 107 -0.34 -2.88 -13.76
CA ARG A 107 1.09 -2.65 -14.06
C ARG A 107 1.77 -1.83 -12.97
N ASN A 108 1.11 -0.78 -12.49
CA ASN A 108 1.65 0.12 -11.47
C ASN A 108 1.79 -0.54 -10.10
N LEU A 109 1.11 -1.66 -9.84
CA LEU A 109 1.30 -2.47 -8.62
C LEU A 109 2.65 -3.19 -8.58
N ASN A 110 3.30 -3.40 -9.73
CA ASN A 110 4.56 -4.14 -9.78
C ASN A 110 5.68 -3.43 -9.00
N LEU A 111 5.76 -2.10 -9.10
CA LEU A 111 6.81 -1.32 -8.43
C LEU A 111 6.73 -1.44 -6.89
N PRO A 112 5.60 -1.13 -6.23
CA PRO A 112 5.51 -1.29 -4.78
C PRO A 112 5.64 -2.76 -4.36
N LEU A 113 5.08 -3.72 -5.10
CA LEU A 113 5.23 -5.13 -4.74
C LEU A 113 6.68 -5.60 -4.81
N ALA A 114 7.39 -5.33 -5.91
CA ALA A 114 8.79 -5.70 -6.07
C ALA A 114 9.67 -5.06 -4.99
N GLY A 115 9.42 -3.78 -4.69
CA GLY A 115 10.15 -3.07 -3.64
C GLY A 115 9.91 -3.64 -2.25
N VAL A 116 8.65 -3.93 -1.89
CA VAL A 116 8.34 -4.56 -0.60
C VAL A 116 8.92 -5.97 -0.53
N TYR A 117 8.88 -6.77 -1.60
CA TYR A 117 9.55 -8.07 -1.64
C TYR A 117 11.04 -7.98 -1.37
N ALA A 118 11.75 -7.04 -2.01
CA ALA A 118 13.17 -6.84 -1.81
C ALA A 118 13.50 -6.48 -0.35
N GLU A 119 12.71 -5.60 0.28
CA GLU A 119 12.91 -5.24 1.68
C GLU A 119 12.58 -6.39 2.64
N ARG A 120 11.55 -7.20 2.35
CA ARG A 120 11.25 -8.42 3.12
C ARG A 120 12.42 -9.41 3.08
N GLN A 121 12.99 -9.63 1.90
CA GLN A 121 14.18 -10.48 1.73
C GLN A 121 15.39 -9.92 2.50
N ALA A 122 15.64 -8.61 2.41
CA ALA A 122 16.73 -7.95 3.15
C ALA A 122 16.56 -8.01 4.68
N LEU A 123 15.31 -8.16 5.15
CA LEU A 123 14.97 -8.36 6.56
C LEU A 123 14.96 -9.84 6.98
N ASN A 124 15.23 -10.78 6.07
CA ASN A 124 15.10 -12.23 6.28
C ASN A 124 13.68 -12.65 6.74
N GLU A 125 12.65 -11.95 6.27
CA GLU A 125 11.27 -12.33 6.53
C GLU A 125 10.87 -13.57 5.70
N PRO A 126 9.93 -14.41 6.18
CA PRO A 126 9.46 -15.56 5.43
C PRO A 126 8.93 -15.19 4.04
N GLU A 127 9.16 -16.08 3.08
CA GLU A 127 8.66 -15.92 1.71
C GLU A 127 7.14 -15.97 1.69
N ILE A 128 6.55 -14.96 1.06
CA ILE A 128 5.10 -14.82 0.87
C ILE A 128 4.89 -14.46 -0.59
N THR A 129 4.04 -15.21 -1.30
CA THR A 129 3.61 -14.82 -2.66
C THR A 129 2.22 -14.21 -2.59
N LEU A 130 2.09 -13.00 -3.14
CA LEU A 130 0.81 -12.34 -3.42
C LEU A 130 0.51 -12.41 -4.92
N ASN A 131 -0.72 -12.77 -5.27
CA ASN A 131 -1.18 -12.89 -6.65
C ASN A 131 -2.02 -11.68 -7.05
N ILE A 132 -1.89 -11.24 -8.30
CA ILE A 132 -2.73 -10.19 -8.89
C ILE A 132 -3.50 -10.79 -10.07
N GLY A 133 -4.82 -10.70 -10.03
CA GLY A 133 -5.71 -11.09 -11.12
C GLY A 133 -6.47 -9.88 -11.68
N MET A 134 -6.82 -9.96 -12.95
CA MET A 134 -7.73 -9.00 -13.60
C MET A 134 -8.87 -9.77 -14.26
N ARG A 135 -10.11 -9.37 -13.94
CA ARG A 135 -11.31 -9.88 -14.59
C ARG A 135 -12.02 -8.74 -15.31
N SER A 136 -12.33 -8.93 -16.58
CA SER A 136 -13.01 -7.97 -17.44
C SER A 136 -13.97 -8.70 -18.39
N GLY A 137 -14.72 -7.97 -19.21
CA GLY A 137 -15.56 -8.58 -20.26
C GLY A 137 -14.77 -9.40 -21.30
N ASP A 138 -13.46 -9.17 -21.43
CA ASP A 138 -12.58 -9.89 -22.35
C ASP A 138 -11.82 -11.06 -21.67
N THR A 139 -12.13 -11.36 -20.41
CA THR A 139 -11.57 -12.55 -19.75
C THR A 139 -12.32 -13.78 -20.29
N PRO A 140 -11.61 -14.78 -20.87
CA PRO A 140 -12.24 -15.99 -21.41
C PRO A 140 -13.08 -16.77 -20.39
#